data_AF-A0A318LQ26-F1
#
_entry.id   AF-A0A318LQ26-F1
#
_cell.length_a   1.000
_cell.length_b   1.000
_cell.length_c   1.000
_cell.angle_alpha   90.00
_cell.angle_beta   90.00
_cell.angle_gamma   90.00
#
_symmetry.space_group_name_H-M   'P 1'
#
loop_
_entity.id
_entity.type
_entity.pdbx_description
1 polymer ?
#
loop_
_entity_poly.entity_id
_entity_poly.type
_entity_poly.pdbx_seq_one_letter_code
_entity_poly.pdbx_strand_id
1 'polypeptide(L)'
;MNAWKLTVGYTDHDGVVETTAVLGDGARAYRGTGRSGPAHGWPHVRSVQLVANDLALVHALAELTDALDEAAQSADGPVAEGAHQPGPPWGRRGPSPDLMGGPAGPAPARPA
;
A
#
# COMPACT_ATOMS: atom_id res chain seq x y z
N MET A 1 -0.58 31.82 -11.08
CA MET A 1 -0.15 30.79 -10.11
C MET A 1 -1.22 29.71 -10.10
N ASN A 2 -0.88 28.47 -10.47
CA ASN A 2 -1.82 27.35 -10.29
C ASN A 2 -1.82 26.99 -8.80
N ALA A 3 -3.01 26.88 -8.22
CA ALA A 3 -3.16 26.46 -6.83
C ALA A 3 -3.09 24.94 -6.77
N TRP A 4 -2.10 24.40 -6.05
CA TRP A 4 -2.03 22.98 -5.75
C TRP A 4 -2.90 22.65 -4.55
N LYS A 5 -3.68 21.57 -4.65
CA LYS A 5 -4.55 21.08 -3.58
C LYS A 5 -4.14 19.66 -3.20
N LEU A 6 -3.85 19.46 -1.92
CA LEU A 6 -3.74 18.14 -1.30
C LEU A 6 -5.09 17.75 -0.71
N THR A 7 -5.62 16.61 -1.13
CA THR A 7 -6.84 16.00 -0.59
C THR A 7 -6.46 14.69 0.09
N VAL A 8 -6.91 14.50 1.32
CA VAL A 8 -6.64 13.28 2.11
C VAL A 8 -7.97 12.65 2.46
N GLY A 9 -8.12 11.36 2.14
CA GLY A 9 -9.27 10.54 2.52
C GLY A 9 -8.84 9.41 3.46
N TYR A 10 -9.68 9.11 4.45
CA TYR A 10 -9.48 8.03 5.40
C TYR A 10 -10.63 7.03 5.31
N THR A 11 -10.30 5.75 5.38
CA THR A 11 -11.27 4.66 5.49
C THR A 11 -10.82 3.72 6.60
N ASP A 12 -11.74 3.32 7.46
CA ASP A 12 -11.49 2.35 8.53
C ASP A 12 -12.23 1.05 8.19
N HIS A 13 -11.49 -0.04 8.13
CA HIS A 13 -12.01 -1.39 7.96
C HIS A 13 -11.53 -2.27 9.13
N ASP A 14 -12.40 -2.48 10.11
CA ASP A 14 -12.13 -3.33 11.28
C ASP A 14 -10.84 -2.95 12.03
N GLY A 15 -10.55 -1.65 12.12
CA GLY A 15 -9.36 -1.13 12.79
C GLY A 15 -8.13 -1.02 11.90
N VAL A 16 -8.20 -1.47 10.65
CA VAL A 16 -7.19 -1.20 9.64
C VAL A 16 -7.54 0.14 9.00
N VAL A 17 -6.68 1.14 9.20
CA VAL A 17 -6.88 2.45 8.56
C VAL A 17 -6.21 2.44 7.21
N GLU A 18 -6.96 2.79 6.18
CA GLU A 18 -6.46 3.09 4.84
C GLU A 18 -6.58 4.58 4.59
N THR A 19 -5.48 5.20 4.21
CA THR A 19 -5.39 6.62 3.86
C THR A 19 -5.00 6.75 2.40
N THR A 20 -5.69 7.62 1.66
CA THR A 20 -5.31 8.02 0.30
C THR A 20 -5.01 9.51 0.30
N ALA A 21 -3.84 9.90 -0.20
CA ALA A 21 -3.43 11.29 -0.41
C ALA A 21 -3.37 11.58 -1.91
N VAL A 22 -4.02 12.66 -2.35
CA VAL A 22 -4.04 13.10 -3.75
C VAL A 22 -3.61 14.55 -3.84
N LEU A 23 -2.52 14.83 -4.56
CA LEU A 23 -2.03 16.18 -4.84
C LEU A 23 -2.29 16.54 -6.30
N GLY A 24 -2.97 17.65 -6.56
CA GLY A 24 -3.20 18.10 -7.94
C GLY A 24 -3.50 19.58 -8.09
N ASP A 25 -3.39 20.08 -9.31
CA ASP A 25 -3.62 21.48 -9.70
C ASP A 25 -4.72 21.64 -10.76
N GLY A 26 -5.47 20.57 -11.03
CA GLY A 26 -6.53 20.49 -12.04
C GLY A 26 -6.04 20.03 -13.42
N ALA A 27 -4.74 20.11 -13.70
CA ALA A 27 -4.13 19.55 -14.91
C ALA A 27 -3.37 18.25 -14.63
N ARG A 28 -2.81 18.12 -13.43
CA ARG A 28 -2.06 16.96 -12.99
C ARG A 28 -2.57 16.47 -11.64
N ALA A 29 -2.47 15.18 -11.41
CA ALA A 29 -2.77 14.56 -10.13
C ALA A 29 -1.77 13.44 -9.84
N TYR A 30 -1.30 13.42 -8.58
CA TYR A 30 -0.42 12.39 -8.04
C TYR A 30 -1.12 11.78 -6.84
N ARG A 31 -0.94 10.47 -6.65
CA ARG A 31 -1.63 9.71 -5.60
C ARG A 31 -0.62 8.89 -4.83
N GLY A 32 -0.79 8.84 -3.51
CA GLY A 32 -0.18 7.84 -2.65
C GLY A 32 -1.22 7.21 -1.73
N THR A 33 -0.95 5.98 -1.32
CA THR A 33 -1.80 5.18 -0.44
C THR A 33 -1.02 4.67 0.76
N GLY A 34 -1.70 4.53 1.89
CA GLY A 34 -1.06 4.09 3.11
C GLY A 34 -2.03 3.28 3.94
N ARG A 35 -1.53 2.23 4.58
CA ARG A 35 -2.32 1.38 5.45
C ARG A 35 -1.60 1.21 6.78
N SER A 36 -2.36 1.23 7.87
CA SER A 36 -1.86 0.86 9.19
C SER A 36 -2.35 -0.54 9.60
N GLY A 37 -1.69 -1.14 10.58
CA GLY A 37 -2.15 -2.39 11.18
C GLY A 37 -3.44 -2.23 12.00
N PRO A 38 -4.10 -3.32 12.39
CA PRO A 38 -5.35 -3.27 13.14
C PRO A 38 -5.16 -2.60 14.51
N ALA A 39 -5.96 -1.57 14.79
CA ALA A 39 -5.96 -0.82 16.05
C ALA A 39 -6.77 -1.48 17.18
N HIS A 40 -7.60 -2.48 16.86
CA HIS A 40 -8.50 -3.14 17.82
C HIS A 40 -7.74 -4.19 18.65
N GLY A 41 -8.20 -4.45 19.88
CA GLY A 41 -7.55 -5.39 20.81
C GLY A 41 -6.52 -4.77 21.75
N TRP A 42 -6.27 -3.46 21.65
CA TRP A 42 -5.38 -2.73 22.55
C TRP A 42 -6.15 -2.01 23.66
N PRO A 43 -5.63 -1.96 24.91
CA PRO A 43 -6.33 -1.34 26.04
C PRO A 43 -6.59 0.16 25.88
N HIS A 44 -6.00 0.82 24.87
CA HIS A 44 -6.18 2.25 24.56
C HIS A 44 -6.65 2.47 23.11
N VAL A 45 -7.69 1.76 22.67
CA VAL A 45 -8.21 1.74 21.28
C VAL A 45 -8.27 3.12 20.64
N ARG A 46 -8.77 4.16 21.34
CA ARG A 46 -8.87 5.52 20.77
C ARG A 46 -7.53 6.16 20.46
N SER A 47 -6.54 6.01 21.34
CA SER A 47 -5.18 6.54 21.12
C SER A 47 -4.45 5.74 20.05
N VAL A 48 -4.64 4.42 20.03
CA VAL A 48 -4.08 3.53 19.00
C VAL A 48 -4.67 3.84 17.64
N GLN A 49 -5.96 4.15 17.55
CA GLN A 49 -6.62 4.57 16.31
C GLN A 49 -6.05 5.88 15.76
N LEU A 50 -5.78 6.87 16.63
CA LEU A 50 -5.15 8.13 16.19
C LEU A 50 -3.75 7.87 15.62
N VAL A 51 -2.95 7.05 16.31
CA VAL A 51 -1.62 6.66 15.82
C VAL A 51 -1.72 5.85 14.52
N ALA A 52 -2.72 4.99 14.38
CA ALA A 52 -2.99 4.23 13.16
C ALA A 52 -3.37 5.14 11.98
N ASN A 53 -4.14 6.21 12.23
CA ASN A 53 -4.46 7.22 11.23
C ASN A 53 -3.20 7.99 10.79
N ASP A 54 -2.38 8.42 11.75
CA ASP A 54 -1.15 9.17 11.48
C ASP A 54 -0.14 8.31 10.71
N LEU A 55 0.02 7.04 11.09
CA LEU A 55 0.89 6.10 10.41
C LEU A 55 0.44 5.85 8.95
N ALA A 56 -0.86 5.60 8.75
CA ALA A 56 -1.42 5.42 7.41
C ALA A 56 -1.25 6.69 6.55
N LEU A 57 -1.40 7.88 7.14
CA LEU A 57 -1.12 9.15 6.45
C LEU A 57 0.35 9.28 6.06
N VAL A 58 1.29 8.99 6.96
CA VAL A 58 2.73 9.06 6.67
C VAL A 58 3.09 8.14 5.51
N HIS A 59 2.54 6.92 5.47
CA HIS A 59 2.75 6.01 4.35
C HIS A 59 2.16 6.53 3.04
N ALA A 60 0.94 7.09 3.07
CA ALA A 60 0.33 7.68 1.88
C ALA A 60 1.13 8.88 1.35
N LEU A 61 1.70 9.70 2.23
CA LEU A 61 2.55 10.82 1.84
C LEU A 61 3.92 10.37 1.33
N ALA A 62 4.49 9.29 1.86
CA ALA A 62 5.72 8.70 1.35
C ALA A 62 5.55 8.21 -0.10
N GLU A 63 4.52 7.40 -0.35
CA GLU A 63 4.21 6.92 -1.72
C GLU A 63 3.90 8.09 -2.67
N LEU A 64 3.20 9.12 -2.20
CA LEU A 64 2.95 10.32 -2.99
C LEU A 64 4.25 11.06 -3.34
N THR A 65 5.22 11.09 -2.43
CA THR A 65 6.53 11.74 -2.65
C THR A 65 7.34 10.95 -3.68
N ASP A 66 7.33 9.62 -3.61
CA ASP A 66 7.97 8.75 -4.60
C ASP A 66 7.36 8.97 -5.99
N ALA A 67 6.03 9.03 -6.09
CA ALA A 67 5.34 9.30 -7.36
C ALA A 67 5.69 10.69 -7.95
N LEU A 68 5.93 11.68 -7.10
CA LEU A 68 6.37 13.01 -7.53
C LEU A 68 7.83 13.00 -8.01
N ASP A 69 8.70 12.25 -7.33
CA ASP A 69 10.11 12.12 -7.70
C ASP A 69 10.25 11.39 -9.05
N GLU A 70 9.51 10.29 -9.25
CA GLU A 70 9.42 9.58 -10.52
C GLU A 70 8.95 10.51 -11.66
N ALA A 71 7.92 11.33 -11.40
CA ALA A 71 7.39 12.28 -12.37
C ALA A 71 8.32 13.48 -12.65
N ALA A 72 9.20 13.82 -11.71
CA ALA A 72 10.22 14.84 -11.90
C ALA A 72 11.41 14.31 -12.71
N GLN A 73 11.73 13.03 -12.57
CA GLN A 73 12.83 12.36 -13.26
C GLN A 73 12.48 11.91 -14.67
N SER A 74 11.20 11.62 -14.93
CA SER A 74 10.68 11.35 -16.27
C SER A 74 10.45 12.68 -17.00
N ALA A 75 11.29 12.99 -17.97
CA ALA A 75 11.21 14.23 -18.77
C ALA A 75 9.95 14.34 -19.67
N ASP A 76 9.02 13.39 -19.58
CA ASP A 76 7.71 13.41 -20.24
C ASP A 76 6.60 13.51 -19.17
N GLY A 77 5.67 14.44 -19.38
CA GLY A 77 4.59 14.76 -18.46
C GLY A 77 3.73 13.56 -18.01
N PRO A 78 2.93 13.72 -16.95
CA PRO A 78 2.40 12.60 -16.18
C PRO A 78 1.57 11.63 -17.03
N VAL A 79 1.90 10.35 -16.90
CA VAL A 79 1.19 9.22 -17.49
C VAL A 79 -0.25 9.22 -16.99
N ALA A 80 -1.19 9.41 -17.92
CA ALA A 80 -2.59 9.10 -17.70
C ALA A 80 -2.76 7.57 -17.63
N GLU A 81 -3.28 7.10 -16.50
CA GLU A 81 -3.92 5.81 -16.28
C GLU A 81 -3.22 4.53 -16.79
N GLY A 82 -2.73 3.75 -15.83
CA GLY A 82 -2.59 2.30 -15.97
C GLY A 82 -2.70 1.68 -14.58
N ALA A 83 -3.72 0.86 -14.37
CA ALA A 83 -3.96 0.16 -13.11
C ALA A 83 -2.73 -0.65 -12.68
N HIS A 84 -1.92 -0.09 -11.77
CA HIS A 84 -0.93 -0.86 -11.02
C HIS A 84 -1.43 -0.96 -9.58
N GLN A 85 -1.86 -2.17 -9.19
CA GLN A 85 -1.91 -2.54 -7.79
C GLN A 85 -0.47 -2.57 -7.25
N PRO A 86 -0.14 -1.84 -6.17
CA PRO A 86 1.08 -2.11 -5.43
C PRO A 86 0.82 -3.36 -4.58
N GLY A 87 1.44 -4.48 -4.97
CA GLY A 87 1.68 -5.56 -4.04
C GLY A 87 2.64 -5.08 -2.93
N PRO A 88 2.47 -5.52 -1.67
CA PRO A 88 3.30 -5.06 -0.56
C PRO A 88 4.77 -5.48 -0.71
N PRO A 89 5.74 -4.69 -0.18
CA PRO A 89 7.18 -4.96 -0.30
C PRO A 89 7.71 -6.12 0.58
N TRP A 90 6.85 -6.78 1.37
CA TRP A 90 7.26 -7.87 2.24
C TRP A 90 6.98 -9.23 1.60
N GLY A 91 7.81 -9.57 0.60
CA GLY A 91 7.66 -10.80 -0.17
C GLY A 91 8.83 -11.20 -1.07
N ARG A 92 10.07 -10.75 -0.83
CA ARG A 92 11.23 -11.46 -1.40
C ARG A 92 11.48 -12.75 -0.61
N ARG A 93 10.82 -13.85 -1.00
CA ARG A 93 11.42 -15.19 -0.83
C ARG A 93 12.30 -15.46 -2.05
N GLY A 94 13.46 -16.04 -1.76
CA GLY A 94 14.61 -16.18 -2.65
C GLY A 94 14.39 -17.01 -3.93
N PRO A 95 15.47 -17.30 -4.67
CA PRO A 95 15.37 -18.01 -5.94
C PRO A 95 14.67 -19.36 -5.74
N SER A 96 13.63 -19.60 -6.55
CA SER A 96 12.94 -20.88 -6.68
C SER A 96 13.96 -22.00 -6.92
N PRO A 97 13.99 -23.07 -6.11
CA PRO A 97 14.68 -24.28 -6.53
C PRO A 97 13.82 -24.98 -7.58
N ASP A 98 14.47 -25.36 -8.67
CA ASP A 98 13.92 -26.14 -9.77
C ASP A 98 13.16 -27.38 -9.27
N LEU A 99 11.85 -27.41 -9.49
CA LEU A 99 11.05 -28.63 -9.41
C LEU A 99 10.91 -29.23 -10.82
N MET A 100 12.03 -29.74 -11.33
CA MET A 100 12.06 -30.74 -12.39
C MET A 100 12.16 -32.14 -11.76
N GLY A 101 11.03 -32.87 -11.77
CA GLY A 101 11.00 -34.34 -11.81
C GLY A 101 11.25 -35.13 -10.51
N GLY A 102 10.24 -35.82 -10.00
CA GLY A 102 10.42 -36.95 -9.07
C GLY A 102 9.13 -37.36 -8.34
N PRO A 103 8.85 -38.68 -8.15
CA PRO A 103 7.49 -39.22 -8.14
C PRO A 103 6.75 -39.14 -6.79
N ALA A 104 5.42 -39.27 -6.89
CA ALA A 104 4.43 -39.19 -5.83
C ALA A 104 4.69 -40.18 -4.67
N GLY A 105 4.73 -39.67 -3.44
CA GLY A 105 4.67 -40.46 -2.21
C GLY A 105 3.23 -40.74 -1.77
N PRO A 106 2.93 -41.89 -1.14
CA PRO A 106 1.57 -42.33 -0.88
C PRO A 106 0.90 -41.60 0.31
N ALA A 107 -0.43 -41.48 0.22
CA ALA A 107 -1.30 -40.81 1.17
C ALA A 107 -1.36 -41.50 2.56
N PRO A 108 -1.61 -40.75 3.65
CA PRO A 108 -1.66 -41.30 5.00
C PRO A 108 -2.94 -42.12 5.25
N ALA A 109 -2.78 -43.28 5.89
CA ALA A 109 -3.87 -44.15 6.31
C ALA A 109 -4.70 -43.51 7.44
N ARG A 110 -6.03 -43.58 7.34
CA ARG A 110 -6.96 -43.22 8.42
C ARG A 110 -6.95 -44.29 9.52
N PRO A 111 -7.02 -43.89 10.80
CA PRO A 111 -7.13 -44.85 11.91
C PRO A 111 -8.54 -45.45 11.99
N ALA A 112 -8.60 -46.71 12.41
CA ALA A 112 -9.81 -47.41 12.86
C ALA A 112 -9.71 -47.64 14.37
#